data_AF-A0A2T4C956-F1
#
_entry.id   AF-A0A2T4C956-F1
#
_cell.length_a   1.000
_cell.length_b   1.000
_cell.length_c   1.000
_cell.angle_alpha   90.00
_cell.angle_beta   90.00
_cell.angle_gamma   90.00
#
_symmetry.space_group_name_H-M   'P 1'
#
loop_
_entity.id
_entity.type
_entity.pdbx_description
1 polymer ?
#
loop_
_entity_poly.entity_id
_entity_poly.type
_entity_poly.pdbx_seq_one_letter_code
_entity_poly.pdbx_strand_id
1 'polypeptide(L)' 'MGSYTFKWEHPAEEVFVTGTFDNWTKSEQLVKVGDVFQKTVPLKDASQKIYFKRLVICPLPTSAAGPKGS' A
#
# COMPACT_ATOMS: atom_id res chain seq x y z
N MET A 1 -8.17 -18.29 12.41
CA MET A 1 -8.26 -16.86 12.02
C MET A 1 -6.91 -16.21 12.29
N GLY A 2 -6.20 -15.78 11.25
CA GLY A 2 -4.95 -15.03 11.41
C GLY A 2 -5.17 -13.55 11.10
N SER A 3 -4.14 -12.74 11.29
CA SER A 3 -4.10 -11.39 10.73
C SER A 3 -2.71 -11.10 10.23
N TYR A 4 -2.59 -10.23 9.22
CA TYR A 4 -1.31 -9.79 8.72
C TYR A 4 -1.29 -8.28 8.62
N THR A 5 -0.23 -7.68 9.15
CA THR A 5 -0.01 -6.25 9.07
C THR A 5 0.84 -5.96 7.84
N PHE A 6 0.21 -5.40 6.82
CA PHE A 6 0.93 -4.86 5.67
C PHE A 6 1.57 -3.55 6.09
N LYS A 7 2.88 -3.42 5.82
CA LYS A 7 3.67 -2.21 6.08
C LYS A 7 4.31 -1.73 4.78
N TRP A 8 4.41 -0.41 4.64
CA TRP A 8 5.02 0.26 3.51
C TRP A 8 5.79 1.47 4.00
N GLU A 9 7.12 1.35 3.99
CA GLU A 9 8.07 2.31 4.58
C GLU A 9 8.65 3.29 3.53
N HIS A 10 8.07 3.33 2.34
CA HIS A 10 8.50 4.22 1.26
C HIS A 10 7.55 5.41 1.11
N PRO A 11 8.03 6.57 0.62
CA PRO A 11 7.19 7.71 0.32
C PRO A 11 6.11 7.32 -0.69
N ALA A 12 4.86 7.59 -0.33
CA ALA A 12 3.68 7.40 -1.14
C ALA A 12 2.63 8.41 -0.70
N GLU A 13 1.74 8.77 -1.61
CA GLU A 13 0.56 9.58 -1.33
C GLU A 13 -0.52 8.68 -0.75
N GLU A 14 -0.79 7.57 -1.45
CA GLU A 14 -1.70 6.54 -0.99
C GLU A 14 -1.16 5.15 -1.32
N VAL A 15 -1.44 4.19 -0.44
CA VAL A 15 -1.05 2.79 -0.62
C VAL A 15 -2.27 1.93 -0.42
N PHE A 16 -2.58 1.09 -1.40
CA PHE A 16 -3.65 0.11 -1.33
C PHE A 16 -3.07 -1.29 -1.48
N VAL A 17 -3.63 -2.24 -0.75
CA VAL A 17 -3.27 -3.66 -0.87
C VAL A 17 -4.48 -4.47 -1.25
N THR A 18 -4.31 -5.37 -2.22
CA THR A 18 -5.33 -6.34 -2.61
C THR A 18 -4.68 -7.71 -2.70
N GLY A 19 -5.44 -8.78 -2.51
CA GLY A 19 -4.88 -10.13 -2.57
C GLY A 19 -5.93 -11.22 -2.49
N THR A 20 -5.45 -12.45 -2.42
CA THR A 20 -6.29 -13.65 -2.34
C THR A 20 -7.17 -13.68 -1.09
N PHE A 21 -6.79 -12.98 -0.02
CA PHE A 21 -7.56 -12.87 1.21
C PHE A 21 -8.95 -12.22 1.02
N ASP A 22 -9.12 -11.42 -0.03
CA ASP A 22 -10.39 -10.80 -0.42
C ASP A 22 -10.80 -11.17 -1.86
N ASN A 23 -10.32 -12.32 -2.35
CA ASN A 23 -10.57 -12.82 -3.71
C ASN A 23 -10.23 -11.80 -4.82
N TRP A 24 -9.28 -10.89 -4.60
CA TRP A 24 -8.96 -9.80 -5.54
C TRP A 24 -10.13 -8.88 -5.90
N THR A 25 -11.21 -8.89 -5.10
CA THR A 25 -12.43 -8.13 -5.42
C THR A 25 -12.37 -6.69 -4.93
N LYS A 26 -11.59 -6.43 -3.89
CA LYS A 26 -11.42 -5.09 -3.31
C LYS A 26 -9.97 -4.81 -2.93
N SER A 27 -9.68 -3.55 -2.70
CA SER A 27 -8.41 -3.08 -2.17
C SER A 27 -8.61 -2.43 -0.79
N GLU A 28 -7.67 -2.67 0.09
CA GLU A 28 -7.61 -2.10 1.43
C GLU A 28 -6.59 -0.96 1.44
N GLN A 29 -7.02 0.26 1.73
CA GLN A 29 -6.11 1.40 1.89
C GLN A 29 -5.33 1.27 3.19
N LEU A 30 -4.00 1.39 3.13
CA LEU A 30 -3.13 1.46 4.30
C LEU A 30 -3.23 2.83 4.94
N VAL A 31 -3.19 2.86 6.27
CA VAL A 31 -3.25 4.10 7.04
C VAL A 31 -1.84 4.59 7.30
N LYS A 32 -1.56 5.87 7.05
CA LYS A 32 -0.27 6.48 7.39
C LYS A 32 -0.18 6.64 8.91
N VAL A 33 0.81 5.98 9.52
CA VAL A 33 1.11 6.05 10.95
C VAL A 33 2.55 6.53 11.09
N GLY A 34 2.73 7.82 11.40
CA GLY A 34 4.03 8.48 11.34
C GLY A 34 4.54 8.57 9.90
N ASP A 35 5.69 7.97 9.64
CA ASP A 35 6.33 7.93 8.32
C ASP A 35 6.05 6.64 7.52
N VAL A 36 5.29 5.72 8.09
CA VAL A 36 5.04 4.39 7.51
C VAL A 36 3.55 4.20 7.26
N PHE A 37 3.20 3.65 6.11
CA PHE A 37 1.83 3.20 5.83
C PHE A 37 1.66 1.78 6.37
N GLN A 38 0.63 1.56 7.20
CA GLN A 38 0.35 0.23 7.72
C GLN A 38 -1.15 -0.06 7.88
N LYS A 39 -1.52 -1.32 7.71
CA LYS A 39 -2.86 -1.81 8.05
C LYS A 39 -2.85 -3.29 8.39
N THR A 40 -3.55 -3.63 9.46
CA THR A 40 -3.79 -5.01 9.86
C THR A 40 -5.05 -5.51 9.17
N VAL A 41 -4.89 -6.54 8.33
CA VAL A 41 -5.98 -7.16 7.60
C VAL A 41 -6.25 -8.54 8.21
N PRO A 42 -7.50 -8.87 8.55
CA PRO A 42 -7.85 -10.21 9.02
C PRO A 42 -7.73 -11.21 7.86
N LEU A 43 -7.05 -12.31 8.13
CA LEU A 43 -6.88 -13.42 7.19
C LEU A 43 -7.79 -14.56 7.61
N LYS A 44 -8.76 -14.87 6.75
CA LYS A 44 -9.67 -16.01 6.95
C LYS A 44 -8.87 -17.31 7.06
N ASP A 45 -7.88 -17.47 6.18
CA ASP A 45 -7.00 -18.63 6.14
C ASP A 45 -5.53 -18.20 6.07
N ALA A 46 -4.86 -18.21 7.23
CA ALA A 46 -3.44 -17.89 7.34
C ALA A 46 -2.52 -19.12 7.17
N SER A 47 -3.11 -20.30 6.96
CA SER A 47 -2.37 -21.55 6.74
C SER A 47 -1.84 -21.68 5.30
N GLN A 48 -2.42 -20.94 4.37
CA GLN A 48 -2.10 -20.99 2.95
C GLN A 48 -1.24 -19.81 2.53
N LYS A 49 -0.48 -20.00 1.44
CA LYS A 49 0.35 -18.94 0.85
C LYS A 49 -0.56 -17.86 0.28
N ILE A 50 -0.45 -16.65 0.83
CA ILE A 50 -1.26 -15.51 0.40
C ILE A 50 -0.50 -14.74 -0.68
N TYR A 51 -1.18 -14.49 -1.80
CA TYR A 51 -0.67 -13.62 -2.85
C TYR A 51 -1.34 -12.26 -2.73
N PHE A 52 -0.56 -11.20 -2.86
CA PHE A 52 -1.06 -9.84 -2.79
C PHE A 52 -0.31 -8.92 -3.74
N LYS A 53 -0.97 -7.84 -4.14
CA LYS A 53 -0.43 -6.75 -4.94
C LYS A 53 -0.59 -5.46 -4.15
N ARG A 54 0.41 -4.59 -4.24
CA ARG A 54 0.36 -3.23 -3.71
C ARG A 54 0.16 -2.26 -4.86
N LEU A 55 -0.83 -1.38 -4.73
CA LEU A 55 -1.05 -0.25 -5.60
C LEU A 55 -0.56 0.97 -4.84
N VAL A 56 0.51 1.59 -5.33
CA VAL A 56 1.15 2.72 -4.67
C VAL A 56 0.94 3.92 -5.57
N ILE A 57 0.21 4.91 -5.06
CA ILE A 57 0.13 6.22 -5.70
C ILE A 57 1.35 6.97 -5.21
N CYS A 58 2.36 7.03 -6.08
CA CYS A 58 3.48 7.92 -5.87
C CYS A 58 3.00 9.32 -6.27
N PRO A 59 3.17 10.35 -5.40
CA PRO A 59 3.01 11.71 -5.89
C PRO A 59 4.03 11.86 -7.01
N LEU A 60 3.61 12.39 -8.16
CA LEU A 60 4.57 12.81 -9.18
C LEU A 60 5.66 13.60 -8.45
N PRO A 61 6.96 13.39 -8.75
CA PRO A 61 7.93 14.39 -8.33
C PRO A 61 7.37 15.68 -8.90
N THR A 62 6.97 16.60 -8.00
CA THR A 62 6.56 17.92 -8.43
C THR A 62 7.81 18.42 -9.11
N SER A 63 7.83 18.36 -10.44
CA SER A 63 8.84 18.99 -11.27
C SER A 63 8.59 20.48 -11.12
N ALA A 64 8.90 20.99 -9.93
CA ALA A 64 9.17 22.37 -9.64
C ALA A 64 10.64 22.58 -9.99
N ALA A 65 10.95 22.41 -11.27
CA ALA A 65 12.14 22.98 -11.91
C ALA A 65 11.94 23.06 -13.43
N GLY A 66 10.92 23.79 -13.86
CA GLY A 66 11.02 24.56 -15.09
C GLY A 66 10.75 26.04 -14.77
N PRO A 67 11.30 27.03 -15.51
CA PRO A 67 12.61 27.12 -16.19
C PRO A 67 13.43 28.34 -15.69
N LYS A 68 14.77 28.35 -15.77
CA LYS A 68 15.57 29.61 -15.73
C LYS A 68 16.70 29.54 -16.74
N GLY A 69 16.75 30.57 -17.56
CA GLY A 69 17.45 30.61 -18.84
C GLY A 69 18.97 30.58 -18.77
N SER A 70 19.54 30.38 -19.95
CA SER A 70 20.72 31.07 -20.44
C SER A 70 20.65 31.17 -21.95
#